data_AF-A0A5B7EG35-F1
#
_entry.id   AF-A0A5B7EG35-F1
#
_cell.length_a   1.000
_cell.length_b   1.000
_cell.length_c   1.000
_cell.angle_alpha   90.00
_cell.angle_beta   90.00
_cell.angle_gamma   90.00
#
_symmetry.space_group_name_H-M   'P 1'
#
loop_
_entity.id
_entity.type
_entity.pdbx_description
1 polymer ?
#
loop_
_entity_poly.entity_id
_entity_poly.type
_entity_poly.pdbx_seq_one_letter_code
_entity_poly.pdbx_strand_id
1 'polypeptide(L)'
;MKATLRRCSDPLHCQHLWDAIITIRNHKQLPSFDRIRRYMSRMHNMESDEVEKHLEECASDNLIAVTRKVGQKGSKVGIEQEGFRLPTPPEEPDRHDWYCFECHKGGEVVCCSKCYRVYHKMCINVEDQPYDNEPFVCVVCKKRLYQRSVKSRINREDLNMLLAFTVERLKERCKLFAQLPVNILERVIPAPSQKPGVFLSDRAATSHQSLIRADQMSRVSASEPWRSQLLLHHQMDLNTMEQKASDCRYKTLYDFEIDALTIVHNVVLYQGVHSTIADMARQMLRDCQYDLMELEQCKDCYRMSNEKSDKYWFCKPCRPPHQLVYAKQKGFPYWPAKVIKVENDLYDVRFFGSQHQRAVIEKSHIRPISVNIHTLQVKRTSAWNKACEELKKHQELLTAASSNETEQRNPLRPDSELRHRGDLMSPDQESRHSHRSQTHLLQASPKKEGREDEVSKRIYCSPHVALI
;
A
#
# COMPACT_ATOMS: atom_id res chain seq x y z
N MET A 1 -2.17 29.35 -5.67
CA MET A 1 -2.98 28.12 -5.40
C MET A 1 -4.41 28.49 -5.00
N LYS A 2 -5.43 28.15 -5.81
CA LYS A 2 -6.84 28.28 -5.39
C LYS A 2 -7.26 27.04 -4.60
N ALA A 3 -7.80 27.22 -3.40
CA ALA A 3 -8.46 26.15 -2.66
C ALA A 3 -9.96 26.16 -2.97
N THR A 4 -10.60 25.01 -2.81
CA THR A 4 -12.03 24.79 -2.98
C THR A 4 -12.54 23.93 -1.84
N LEU A 5 -13.59 24.38 -1.16
CA LEU A 5 -14.36 23.51 -0.26
C LEU A 5 -14.98 22.39 -1.10
N ARG A 6 -14.73 21.12 -0.74
CA ARG A 6 -15.27 19.96 -1.48
C ARG A 6 -16.25 19.12 -0.68
N ARG A 7 -15.95 18.90 0.60
CA ARG A 7 -16.88 18.35 1.60
C ARG A 7 -16.58 18.93 2.97
N CYS A 8 -17.58 19.11 3.81
CA CYS A 8 -17.43 19.49 5.22
C CYS A 8 -17.45 18.26 6.14
N SER A 9 -18.24 17.25 5.78
CA SER A 9 -18.57 16.10 6.61
C SER A 9 -17.37 15.22 6.94
N ASP A 10 -17.33 14.75 8.19
CA ASP A 10 -16.47 13.64 8.58
C ASP A 10 -17.01 12.29 8.01
N PRO A 11 -16.17 11.47 7.32
CA PRO A 11 -16.56 10.19 6.75
C PRO A 11 -17.13 9.17 7.76
N LEU A 12 -16.68 9.19 9.01
CA LEU A 12 -17.09 8.24 10.04
C LEU A 12 -18.41 8.67 10.67
N HIS A 13 -18.55 9.97 10.99
CA HIS A 13 -19.82 10.52 11.50
C HIS A 13 -20.94 10.39 10.46
N CYS A 14 -20.64 10.61 9.17
CA CYS A 14 -21.59 10.36 8.08
C CYS A 14 -22.13 8.92 8.10
N GLN A 15 -21.25 7.92 8.31
CA GLN A 15 -21.68 6.53 8.40
C GLN A 15 -22.52 6.24 9.64
N HIS A 16 -22.19 6.83 10.81
CA HIS A 16 -23.03 6.71 12.01
C HIS A 16 -24.44 7.28 11.81
N LEU A 17 -24.57 8.39 11.09
CA LEU A 17 -25.88 8.96 10.72
C LEU A 17 -26.63 8.05 9.73
N TRP A 18 -25.95 7.41 8.77
CA TRP A 18 -26.56 6.38 7.92
C TRP A 18 -27.03 5.16 8.71
N ASP A 19 -26.21 4.66 9.63
CA ASP A 19 -26.52 3.52 10.51
C ASP A 19 -27.76 3.85 11.39
N ALA A 20 -27.88 5.10 11.87
CA ALA A 20 -29.05 5.62 12.56
C ALA A 20 -30.30 5.65 11.65
N ILE A 21 -30.19 6.22 10.45
CA ILE A 21 -31.29 6.32 9.47
C ILE A 21 -31.81 4.92 9.08
N ILE A 22 -30.91 3.98 8.80
CA ILE A 22 -31.23 2.58 8.49
C ILE A 22 -31.96 1.94 9.67
N THR A 23 -31.42 2.06 10.88
CA THR A 23 -32.03 1.47 12.09
C THR A 23 -33.45 2.00 12.31
N ILE A 24 -33.65 3.31 12.24
CA ILE A 24 -34.97 3.93 12.45
C ILE A 24 -35.96 3.53 11.34
N ARG A 25 -35.50 3.46 10.09
CA ARG A 25 -36.31 3.01 8.94
C ARG A 25 -36.71 1.53 9.07
N ASN A 26 -35.82 0.68 9.56
CA ASN A 26 -36.10 -0.75 9.81
C ASN A 26 -37.20 -0.94 10.87
N HIS A 27 -37.26 -0.07 11.88
CA HIS A 27 -38.38 0.01 12.83
C HIS A 27 -39.66 0.64 12.25
N LYS A 28 -39.72 0.89 10.92
CA LYS A 28 -40.83 1.53 10.20
C LYS A 28 -41.17 2.94 10.70
N GLN A 29 -40.19 3.65 11.28
CA GLN A 29 -40.34 5.01 11.78
C GLN A 29 -39.72 6.03 10.82
N LEU A 30 -40.19 7.29 10.88
CA LEU A 30 -39.56 8.41 10.18
C LEU A 30 -38.24 8.79 10.88
N PRO A 31 -37.09 8.80 10.19
CA PRO A 31 -35.83 9.30 10.76
C PRO A 31 -35.89 10.83 10.94
N SER A 32 -36.42 11.27 12.07
CA SER A 32 -36.46 12.68 12.49
C SER A 32 -35.27 13.01 13.40
N PHE A 33 -34.94 14.29 13.54
CA PHE A 33 -33.82 14.77 14.35
C PHE A 33 -33.81 14.13 15.75
N ASP A 34 -34.92 14.20 16.50
CA ASP A 34 -35.06 13.57 17.83
C ASP A 34 -34.72 12.08 17.90
N ARG A 35 -34.96 11.33 16.81
CA ARG A 35 -34.68 9.89 16.78
C ARG A 35 -33.22 9.63 16.45
N ILE A 36 -32.65 10.38 15.52
CA ILE A 36 -31.23 10.30 15.16
C ILE A 36 -30.38 10.74 16.36
N ARG A 37 -30.67 11.90 16.97
CA ARG A 37 -30.02 12.38 18.19
C ARG A 37 -30.06 11.34 19.31
N ARG A 38 -31.22 10.75 19.59
CA ARG A 38 -31.35 9.66 20.58
C ARG A 38 -30.64 8.37 20.18
N TYR A 39 -30.37 8.11 18.91
CA TYR A 39 -29.54 6.98 18.50
C TYR A 39 -28.06 7.32 18.72
N MET A 40 -27.61 8.46 18.21
CA MET A 40 -26.22 8.94 18.27
C MET A 40 -25.73 9.10 19.72
N SER A 41 -26.51 9.71 20.60
CA SER A 41 -26.20 9.83 22.02
C SER A 41 -26.04 8.46 22.71
N ARG A 42 -26.87 7.45 22.35
CA ARG A 42 -26.79 6.10 22.95
C ARG A 42 -25.70 5.20 22.38
N MET A 43 -25.40 5.33 21.08
CA MET A 43 -24.48 4.43 20.38
C MET A 43 -23.06 4.99 20.24
N HIS A 44 -22.93 6.32 20.22
CA HIS A 44 -21.68 7.03 19.91
C HIS A 44 -21.34 8.14 20.91
N ASN A 45 -22.13 8.31 21.99
CA ASN A 45 -21.93 9.33 23.03
C ASN A 45 -21.76 10.76 22.46
N MET A 46 -22.55 11.09 21.43
CA MET A 46 -22.52 12.38 20.75
C MET A 46 -23.63 13.31 21.27
N GLU A 47 -23.30 14.59 21.47
CA GLU A 47 -24.21 15.59 22.03
C GLU A 47 -25.21 16.14 21.00
N SER A 48 -26.25 16.83 21.49
CA SER A 48 -27.35 17.35 20.65
C SER A 48 -26.84 18.21 19.48
N ASP A 49 -26.03 19.20 19.82
CA ASP A 49 -25.58 20.25 18.91
C ASP A 49 -24.56 19.70 17.90
N GLU A 50 -23.78 18.69 18.31
CA GLU A 50 -22.88 17.94 17.42
C GLU A 50 -23.66 17.11 16.40
N VAL A 51 -24.76 16.46 16.79
CA VAL A 51 -25.61 15.69 15.85
C VAL A 51 -26.27 16.62 14.85
N GLU A 52 -26.73 17.80 15.27
CA GLU A 52 -27.31 18.81 14.38
C GLU A 52 -26.29 19.29 13.35
N LYS A 53 -25.11 19.72 13.81
CA LYS A 53 -24.00 20.13 12.94
C LYS A 53 -23.61 19.05 11.92
N HIS A 54 -23.43 17.79 12.35
CA HIS A 54 -23.06 16.72 11.42
C HIS A 54 -24.18 16.38 10.42
N LEU A 55 -25.46 16.56 10.79
CA LEU A 55 -26.58 16.42 9.86
C LEU A 55 -26.61 17.55 8.81
N GLU A 56 -26.31 18.79 9.21
CA GLU A 56 -26.18 19.93 8.30
C GLU A 56 -25.01 19.75 7.32
N GLU A 57 -23.82 19.37 7.81
CA GLU A 57 -22.64 19.08 6.99
C GLU A 57 -22.94 17.97 5.97
N CYS A 58 -23.56 16.87 6.42
CA CYS A 58 -23.94 15.75 5.54
C CYS A 58 -25.03 16.15 4.53
N ALA A 59 -25.94 17.05 4.90
CA ALA A 59 -26.93 17.59 3.96
C ALA A 59 -26.28 18.50 2.91
N SER A 60 -25.34 19.37 3.30
CA SER A 60 -24.62 20.24 2.35
C SER A 60 -23.77 19.46 1.36
N ASP A 61 -23.19 18.33 1.79
CA ASP A 61 -22.37 17.45 0.95
C ASP A 61 -23.19 16.47 0.10
N ASN A 62 -24.53 16.55 0.15
CA ASN A 62 -25.47 15.61 -0.48
C ASN A 62 -25.31 14.15 -0.01
N LEU A 63 -24.73 13.95 1.18
CA LEU A 63 -24.59 12.65 1.82
C LEU A 63 -25.82 12.26 2.66
N ILE A 64 -26.74 13.19 2.94
CA ILE A 64 -28.06 12.91 3.53
C ILE A 64 -29.11 13.77 2.84
N ALA A 65 -30.23 13.17 2.43
CA ALA A 65 -31.34 13.90 1.83
C ALA A 65 -32.36 14.33 2.88
N VAL A 66 -32.53 15.64 3.09
CA VAL A 66 -33.56 16.21 3.98
C VAL A 66 -34.90 16.23 3.26
N THR A 67 -35.96 15.71 3.88
CA THR A 67 -37.31 15.75 3.30
C THR A 67 -38.37 16.19 4.29
N ARG A 68 -39.21 17.14 3.90
CA ARG A 68 -40.36 17.59 4.68
C ARG A 68 -41.56 16.70 4.41
N LYS A 69 -42.26 16.27 5.47
CA LYS A 69 -43.52 15.53 5.38
C LYS A 69 -44.53 16.13 6.35
N VAL A 70 -45.69 16.52 5.82
CA VAL A 70 -46.87 16.84 6.64
C VAL A 70 -47.40 15.53 7.24
N GLY A 71 -47.66 15.52 8.55
CA GLY A 71 -48.30 14.37 9.20
C GLY A 71 -49.73 14.16 8.68
N GLN A 72 -50.06 12.93 8.28
CA GLN A 72 -51.37 12.58 7.72
C GLN A 72 -52.29 11.83 8.69
N LYS A 73 -51.80 11.38 9.85
CA LYS A 73 -52.56 10.58 10.85
C LYS A 73 -52.10 10.85 12.29
N GLY A 74 -53.04 10.73 13.24
CA GLY A 74 -52.79 10.84 14.69
C GLY A 74 -52.57 12.27 15.21
N SER A 75 -52.02 12.42 16.42
CA SER A 75 -51.82 13.72 17.10
C SER A 75 -50.82 14.68 16.44
N LYS A 76 -50.33 14.37 15.24
CA LYS A 76 -49.45 15.23 14.43
C LYS A 76 -50.00 15.49 13.01
N VAL A 77 -51.31 15.34 12.80
CA VAL A 77 -51.96 15.73 11.54
C VAL A 77 -51.72 17.21 11.26
N GLY A 78 -51.32 17.55 10.04
CA GLY A 78 -51.07 18.93 9.61
C GLY A 78 -49.71 19.51 10.03
N ILE A 79 -48.96 18.85 10.92
CA ILE A 79 -47.64 19.33 11.36
C ILE A 79 -46.57 18.87 10.37
N GLU A 80 -45.79 19.80 9.82
CA GLU A 80 -44.57 19.50 9.07
C GLU A 80 -43.52 18.86 9.99
N GLN A 81 -42.95 17.74 9.53
CA GLN A 81 -41.84 17.08 10.18
C GLN A 81 -40.72 16.87 9.17
N GLU A 82 -39.51 17.29 9.53
CA GLU A 82 -38.31 16.99 8.79
C GLU A 82 -37.88 15.54 9.05
N GLY A 83 -37.57 14.85 7.95
CA GLY A 83 -37.20 13.45 7.93
C GLY A 83 -36.04 13.23 6.97
N PHE A 84 -34.95 12.72 7.53
CA PHE A 84 -33.70 12.43 6.82
C PHE A 84 -33.78 11.09 6.09
N ARG A 85 -33.14 11.00 4.94
CA ARG A 85 -33.05 9.78 4.12
C ARG A 85 -31.61 9.55 3.67
N LEU A 86 -31.31 8.29 3.37
CA LEU A 86 -30.08 7.93 2.69
C LEU A 86 -30.01 8.65 1.32
N PRO A 87 -28.82 9.05 0.89
CA PRO A 87 -28.60 9.73 -0.38
C PRO A 87 -28.72 8.75 -1.55
N THR A 88 -28.91 9.29 -2.74
CA THR A 88 -28.75 8.54 -4.00
C THR A 88 -27.31 8.74 -4.48
N PRO A 89 -26.59 7.70 -4.96
CA PRO A 89 -25.29 7.90 -5.62
C PRO A 89 -25.41 8.92 -6.77
N PRO A 90 -24.43 9.82 -6.95
CA PRO A 90 -24.44 10.79 -8.05
C PRO A 90 -24.31 10.07 -9.40
N GLU A 91 -24.97 10.60 -10.43
CA GLU A 91 -24.96 10.02 -11.79
C GLU A 91 -23.59 10.13 -12.47
N GLU A 92 -22.84 11.21 -12.20
CA GLU A 92 -21.47 11.40 -12.68
C GLU A 92 -20.46 11.43 -11.51
N PRO A 93 -19.30 10.74 -11.64
CA PRO A 93 -18.25 10.80 -10.64
C PRO A 93 -17.51 12.14 -10.70
N ASP A 94 -17.21 12.70 -9.52
CA ASP A 94 -16.37 13.90 -9.41
C ASP A 94 -14.99 13.68 -10.06
N ARG A 95 -14.36 14.73 -10.58
CA ARG A 95 -13.02 14.67 -11.15
C ARG A 95 -11.92 14.48 -10.09
N HIS A 96 -12.20 14.95 -8.88
CA HIS A 96 -11.25 15.00 -7.77
C HIS A 96 -11.84 14.37 -6.51
N ASP A 97 -10.95 13.89 -5.65
CA ASP A 97 -11.28 13.41 -4.31
C ASP A 97 -11.90 14.52 -3.45
N TRP A 98 -12.70 14.11 -2.47
CA TRP A 98 -13.34 15.01 -1.51
C TRP A 98 -12.50 15.21 -0.25
N TYR A 99 -11.61 14.27 0.05
CA TYR A 99 -10.84 14.23 1.29
C TYR A 99 -9.35 14.43 1.04
N CYS A 100 -8.67 15.14 1.94
CA CYS A 100 -7.24 15.37 1.79
C CYS A 100 -6.46 14.05 1.82
N PHE A 101 -5.59 13.83 0.83
CA PHE A 101 -4.86 12.57 0.72
C PHE A 101 -3.88 12.32 1.89
N GLU A 102 -3.44 13.39 2.56
CA GLU A 102 -2.49 13.35 3.68
C GLU A 102 -3.16 13.12 5.04
N CYS A 103 -4.20 13.90 5.38
CA CYS A 103 -4.83 13.86 6.71
C CYS A 103 -6.20 13.15 6.74
N HIS A 104 -6.73 12.76 5.58
CA HIS A 104 -8.00 12.05 5.39
C HIS A 104 -9.26 12.82 5.81
N LYS A 105 -9.17 14.14 6.02
CA LYS A 105 -10.31 15.00 6.42
C LYS A 105 -10.87 15.81 5.25
N GLY A 106 -12.13 16.21 5.36
CA GLY A 106 -12.77 17.19 4.48
C GLY A 106 -12.25 18.62 4.71
N GLY A 107 -12.82 19.59 4.00
CA GLY A 107 -12.58 21.02 4.14
C GLY A 107 -12.13 21.71 2.85
N GLU A 108 -11.45 22.86 3.00
CA GLU A 108 -10.85 23.59 1.87
C GLU A 108 -9.56 22.92 1.38
N VAL A 109 -9.62 22.35 0.17
CA VAL A 109 -8.52 21.59 -0.42
C VAL A 109 -8.08 22.14 -1.77
N VAL A 110 -6.81 21.96 -2.10
CA VAL A 110 -6.20 22.30 -3.39
C VAL A 110 -6.11 21.03 -4.24
N CYS A 111 -6.69 21.08 -5.44
CA CYS A 111 -6.73 19.95 -6.36
C CYS A 111 -5.44 19.79 -7.18
N CYS A 112 -4.91 18.57 -7.28
CA CYS A 112 -3.76 18.28 -8.13
C CYS A 112 -4.13 18.37 -9.63
N SER A 113 -3.29 19.05 -10.43
CA SER A 113 -3.51 19.16 -11.88
C SER A 113 -3.27 17.85 -12.67
N LYS A 114 -2.64 16.83 -12.06
CA LYS A 114 -2.20 15.59 -12.72
C LYS A 114 -2.84 14.30 -12.20
N CYS A 115 -3.64 14.34 -11.13
CA CYS A 115 -4.44 13.22 -10.65
C CYS A 115 -5.63 13.69 -9.81
N TYR A 116 -6.47 12.77 -9.34
CA TYR A 116 -7.66 13.04 -8.54
C TYR A 116 -7.38 13.56 -7.12
N ARG A 117 -6.15 13.43 -6.61
CA ARG A 117 -5.84 13.76 -5.20
C ARG A 117 -5.96 15.25 -4.89
N VAL A 118 -6.39 15.54 -3.66
CA VAL A 118 -6.54 16.88 -3.10
C VAL A 118 -5.81 17.00 -1.76
N TYR A 119 -5.39 18.21 -1.38
CA TYR A 119 -4.60 18.46 -0.16
C TYR A 119 -5.03 19.78 0.51
N HIS A 120 -5.15 19.83 1.84
CA HIS A 120 -5.24 21.13 2.53
C HIS A 120 -3.94 21.90 2.33
N LYS A 121 -3.99 23.24 2.30
CA LYS A 121 -2.79 24.08 2.18
C LYS A 121 -1.71 23.77 3.23
N MET A 122 -2.14 23.50 4.47
CA MET A 122 -1.26 23.14 5.60
C MET A 122 -0.71 21.70 5.53
N CYS A 123 -1.27 20.84 4.70
CA CYS A 123 -0.78 19.48 4.46
C CYS A 123 0.16 19.38 3.23
N ILE A 124 0.54 20.53 2.64
CA ILE A 124 1.51 20.60 1.54
C ILE A 124 2.83 21.12 2.12
N ASN A 125 3.87 20.29 2.06
CA ASN A 125 5.24 20.69 2.46
C ASN A 125 5.67 21.96 1.73
N VAL A 126 6.47 22.81 2.37
CA VAL A 126 6.97 24.05 1.76
C VAL A 126 7.71 23.78 0.44
N GLU A 127 8.55 22.73 0.40
CA GLU A 127 9.27 22.26 -0.79
C GLU A 127 8.32 21.78 -1.93
N ASP A 128 7.08 21.43 -1.59
CA ASP A 128 6.08 20.91 -2.52
C ASP A 128 5.10 21.98 -3.05
N GLN A 129 5.14 23.20 -2.53
CA GLN A 129 4.32 24.30 -3.03
C GLN A 129 4.75 24.68 -4.46
N PRO A 130 3.82 25.06 -5.35
CA PRO A 130 4.13 25.58 -6.68
C PRO A 130 4.69 27.00 -6.55
N TYR A 131 5.56 27.38 -7.48
CA TYR A 131 5.96 28.78 -7.64
C TYR A 131 4.78 29.63 -8.12
N ASP A 132 4.89 30.96 -8.00
CA ASP A 132 3.79 31.86 -8.33
C ASP A 132 3.28 31.65 -9.77
N ASN A 133 1.95 31.59 -9.87
CA ASN A 133 1.17 31.29 -11.08
C ASN A 133 1.26 29.85 -11.64
N GLU A 134 2.04 28.93 -11.06
CA GLU A 134 2.05 27.54 -11.53
C GLU A 134 0.85 26.70 -11.04
N PRO A 135 0.36 25.73 -11.85
CA PRO A 135 -0.67 24.79 -11.42
C PRO A 135 -0.11 23.79 -10.41
N PHE A 136 -0.82 23.58 -9.30
CA PHE A 136 -0.38 22.63 -8.27
C PHE A 136 -0.22 21.20 -8.82
N VAL A 137 0.92 20.59 -8.51
CA VAL A 137 1.22 19.17 -8.76
C VAL A 137 1.63 18.56 -7.41
N CYS A 138 0.86 17.60 -6.91
CA CYS A 138 1.12 17.03 -5.59
C CYS A 138 2.40 16.19 -5.53
N VAL A 139 2.88 15.96 -4.30
CA VAL A 139 4.10 15.21 -3.95
C VAL A 139 4.13 13.85 -4.66
N VAL A 140 2.98 13.16 -4.71
CA VAL A 140 2.81 11.86 -5.36
C VAL A 140 3.02 11.97 -6.88
N CYS A 141 2.46 12.99 -7.53
CA CYS A 141 2.68 13.20 -8.95
C CYS A 141 4.12 13.64 -9.26
N LYS A 142 4.74 14.47 -8.43
CA LYS A 142 6.15 14.88 -8.54
C LYS A 142 7.08 13.65 -8.45
N LYS A 143 7.01 12.86 -7.36
CA LYS A 143 7.81 11.64 -7.17
C LYS A 143 7.57 10.62 -8.29
N ARG A 144 6.32 10.47 -8.78
CA ARG A 144 5.97 9.57 -9.90
C ARG A 144 6.57 9.99 -11.24
N LEU A 145 6.60 11.30 -11.54
CA LEU A 145 7.22 11.81 -12.77
C LEU A 145 8.74 11.60 -12.73
N TYR A 146 9.39 11.92 -11.60
CA TYR A 146 10.82 11.66 -11.39
C TYR A 146 11.18 10.17 -11.53
N GLN A 147 10.45 9.30 -10.84
CA GLN A 147 10.67 7.84 -10.91
C GLN A 147 10.48 7.26 -12.32
N ARG A 148 9.72 7.94 -13.19
CA ARG A 148 9.53 7.56 -14.60
C ARG A 148 10.56 8.17 -15.56
N SER A 149 11.24 9.25 -15.17
CA SER A 149 12.37 9.79 -15.94
C SER A 149 13.67 9.02 -15.68
N VAL A 150 13.82 8.41 -14.51
CA VAL A 150 14.97 7.53 -14.20
C VAL A 150 14.85 6.21 -14.96
N LYS A 151 15.92 5.79 -15.64
CA LYS A 151 15.96 4.52 -16.37
C LYS A 151 16.00 3.34 -15.40
N SER A 152 14.91 2.56 -15.35
CA SER A 152 14.84 1.33 -14.55
C SER A 152 15.91 0.30 -14.92
N ARG A 153 16.45 -0.40 -13.90
CA ARG A 153 17.35 -1.57 -14.03
C ARG A 153 16.58 -2.90 -14.19
N ILE A 154 15.25 -2.83 -14.18
CA ILE A 154 14.31 -3.94 -14.26
C ILE A 154 13.39 -3.67 -15.46
N ASN A 155 13.24 -4.63 -16.37
CA ASN A 155 12.21 -4.53 -17.42
C ASN A 155 10.81 -4.62 -16.77
N ARG A 156 9.76 -4.31 -17.53
CA ARG A 156 8.40 -4.20 -16.97
C ARG A 156 7.87 -5.56 -16.53
N GLU A 157 8.16 -6.61 -17.30
CA GLU A 157 7.66 -7.96 -17.09
C GLU A 157 8.28 -8.57 -15.82
N ASP A 158 9.62 -8.49 -15.66
CA ASP A 158 10.33 -8.85 -14.43
C ASP A 158 9.85 -8.01 -13.23
N LEU A 159 9.67 -6.69 -13.40
CA LEU A 159 9.19 -5.80 -12.34
C LEU A 159 7.83 -6.29 -11.81
N ASN A 160 6.88 -6.55 -12.69
CA ASN A 160 5.53 -6.93 -12.30
C ASN A 160 5.49 -8.35 -11.71
N MET A 161 6.31 -9.29 -12.22
CA MET A 161 6.51 -10.61 -11.60
C MET A 161 7.06 -10.51 -10.17
N LEU A 162 8.02 -9.62 -9.92
CA LEU A 162 8.56 -9.41 -8.57
C LEU A 162 7.56 -8.70 -7.64
N LEU A 163 6.72 -7.81 -8.18
CA LEU A 163 5.60 -7.20 -7.46
C LEU A 163 4.48 -8.22 -7.14
N ALA A 164 4.31 -9.28 -7.94
CA ALA A 164 3.37 -10.36 -7.65
C ALA A 164 3.75 -11.10 -6.34
N PHE A 165 5.03 -11.44 -6.13
CA PHE A 165 5.49 -11.98 -4.84
C PHE A 165 5.26 -11.01 -3.67
N THR A 166 5.40 -9.70 -3.92
CA THR A 166 5.15 -8.67 -2.90
C THR A 166 3.69 -8.66 -2.45
N VAL A 167 2.73 -8.60 -3.39
CA VAL A 167 1.30 -8.59 -3.04
C VAL A 167 0.83 -9.92 -2.47
N GLU A 168 1.38 -11.05 -2.92
CA GLU A 168 1.12 -12.37 -2.32
C GLU A 168 1.54 -12.39 -0.84
N ARG A 169 2.77 -11.97 -0.52
CA ARG A 169 3.23 -11.86 0.89
C ARG A 169 2.39 -10.89 1.71
N LEU A 170 1.96 -9.75 1.14
CA LEU A 170 1.08 -8.81 1.83
C LEU A 170 -0.28 -9.45 2.15
N LYS A 171 -0.85 -10.22 1.21
CA LYS A 171 -2.09 -11.00 1.42
C LYS A 171 -1.91 -12.08 2.50
N GLU A 172 -0.78 -12.80 2.52
CA GLU A 172 -0.47 -13.77 3.58
C GLU A 172 -0.41 -13.11 4.97
N ARG A 173 0.31 -11.99 5.10
CA ARG A 173 0.42 -11.25 6.37
C ARG A 173 -0.96 -10.76 6.83
N CYS A 174 -1.77 -10.22 5.94
CA CYS A 174 -3.14 -9.80 6.27
C CYS A 174 -4.03 -10.96 6.74
N LYS A 175 -3.92 -12.16 6.13
CA LYS A 175 -4.65 -13.36 6.58
C LYS A 175 -4.26 -13.77 8.00
N LEU A 176 -2.98 -13.71 8.36
CA LEU A 176 -2.48 -14.09 9.70
C LEU A 176 -3.06 -13.22 10.83
N PHE A 177 -3.41 -11.97 10.55
CA PHE A 177 -4.02 -11.07 11.53
C PHE A 177 -5.55 -11.23 11.66
N ALA A 178 -6.19 -12.05 10.82
CA ALA A 178 -7.62 -12.44 10.88
C ALA A 178 -8.67 -11.30 10.96
N GLN A 179 -8.27 -10.04 10.75
CA GLN A 179 -9.09 -8.84 11.01
C GLN A 179 -9.01 -7.77 9.91
N LEU A 180 -8.11 -7.91 8.91
CA LEU A 180 -8.23 -7.16 7.67
C LEU A 180 -9.10 -8.00 6.72
N PRO A 181 -10.39 -7.65 6.49
CA PRO A 181 -11.15 -8.31 5.45
C PRO A 181 -10.45 -8.06 4.11
N VAL A 182 -10.33 -9.10 3.28
CA VAL A 182 -9.74 -9.00 1.93
C VAL A 182 -10.50 -7.96 1.08
N ASN A 183 -11.78 -7.74 1.40
CA ASN A 183 -12.56 -6.60 0.96
C ASN A 183 -12.63 -5.54 2.09
N ILE A 184 -11.91 -4.43 1.91
CA ILE A 184 -11.82 -3.31 2.87
C ILE A 184 -13.18 -2.64 3.21
N LEU A 185 -14.22 -2.94 2.44
CA LEU A 185 -15.57 -2.36 2.54
C LEU A 185 -16.51 -3.10 3.50
N GLU A 186 -16.09 -4.22 4.08
CA GLU A 186 -16.91 -4.95 5.06
C GLU A 186 -16.94 -4.18 6.40
N ARG A 187 -18.14 -3.81 6.84
CA ARG A 187 -18.41 -3.07 8.09
C ARG A 187 -19.51 -3.81 8.84
N VAL A 188 -19.25 -4.17 10.11
CA VAL A 188 -20.23 -4.86 10.96
C VAL A 188 -21.11 -3.82 11.65
N ILE A 189 -22.39 -3.74 11.27
CA ILE A 189 -23.37 -2.90 11.97
C ILE A 189 -23.78 -3.61 13.27
N PRO A 190 -23.65 -2.98 14.45
CA PRO A 190 -24.17 -3.53 15.70
C PRO A 190 -25.70 -3.61 15.61
N ALA A 191 -26.27 -4.81 15.65
CA ALA A 191 -27.71 -4.97 15.71
C ALA A 191 -28.25 -4.32 17.01
N PRO A 192 -29.32 -3.50 16.96
CA PRO A 192 -29.90 -2.94 18.17
C PRO A 192 -30.41 -4.08 19.04
N SER A 193 -29.95 -4.13 20.29
CA SER A 193 -30.37 -5.14 21.26
C SER A 193 -31.89 -5.08 21.44
N GLN A 194 -32.61 -6.10 20.93
CA GLN A 194 -34.02 -6.27 21.20
C GLN A 194 -34.19 -6.61 22.68
N LYS A 195 -34.42 -5.61 23.53
CA LYS A 195 -35.13 -5.84 24.79
C LYS A 195 -36.62 -5.98 24.45
N PRO A 196 -37.28 -7.10 24.77
CA PRO A 196 -38.73 -7.19 24.68
C PRO A 196 -39.37 -6.05 25.49
N GLY A 197 -40.44 -5.47 24.97
CA GLY A 197 -41.06 -4.30 25.60
C GLY A 197 -41.62 -4.61 26.98
N VAL A 198 -41.51 -3.64 27.90
CA VAL A 198 -42.23 -3.65 29.17
C VAL A 198 -42.96 -2.32 29.33
N PHE A 199 -44.29 -2.41 29.37
CA PHE A 199 -45.19 -1.34 29.78
C PHE A 199 -45.91 -1.86 31.03
N LEU A 200 -45.56 -1.34 32.22
CA LEU A 200 -46.28 -1.46 33.52
C LEU A 200 -46.46 -2.91 34.06
N SER A 201 -46.52 -3.21 35.37
CA SER A 201 -46.67 -2.42 36.60
C SER A 201 -45.99 -3.11 37.82
N ASP A 202 -46.03 -2.48 39.01
CA ASP A 202 -45.45 -2.98 40.28
C ASP A 202 -45.96 -4.34 40.78
N ARG A 203 -45.04 -5.21 41.25
CA ARG A 203 -44.92 -5.62 42.68
C ARG A 203 -43.78 -6.61 42.96
N ALA A 204 -43.08 -6.35 44.08
CA ALA A 204 -42.16 -7.18 44.88
C ALA A 204 -41.83 -8.64 44.49
N ALA A 205 -40.53 -9.00 44.45
CA ALA A 205 -39.87 -9.86 45.45
C ALA A 205 -38.46 -10.37 45.01
N THR A 206 -37.56 -10.42 46.00
CA THR A 206 -36.21 -11.02 46.07
C THR A 206 -35.92 -12.32 45.28
N SER A 207 -34.73 -12.44 44.67
CA SER A 207 -33.60 -13.27 45.17
C SER A 207 -32.59 -13.76 44.09
N HIS A 208 -31.29 -13.68 44.42
CA HIS A 208 -30.10 -14.40 43.91
C HIS A 208 -29.95 -14.90 42.43
N GLN A 209 -29.05 -14.22 41.72
CA GLN A 209 -27.74 -14.73 41.27
C GLN A 209 -27.66 -16.06 40.48
N SER A 210 -27.32 -15.96 39.19
CA SER A 210 -26.50 -16.99 38.49
C SER A 210 -25.67 -16.39 37.34
N LEU A 211 -24.55 -17.05 37.05
CA LEU A 211 -23.45 -16.57 36.21
C LEU A 211 -23.62 -16.92 34.72
N ILE A 212 -23.00 -16.09 33.87
CA ILE A 212 -22.46 -16.41 32.54
C ILE A 212 -23.37 -17.27 31.62
N ARG A 213 -24.05 -16.59 30.69
CA ARG A 213 -24.20 -17.09 29.32
C ARG A 213 -23.76 -16.02 28.34
N ALA A 214 -22.73 -16.34 27.55
CA ALA A 214 -22.34 -15.54 26.40
C ALA A 214 -23.42 -15.72 25.33
N ASP A 215 -24.29 -14.72 25.17
CA ASP A 215 -25.41 -14.81 24.24
C ASP A 215 -25.01 -14.38 22.82
N GLN A 216 -25.56 -15.08 21.84
CA GLN A 216 -25.19 -14.92 20.43
C GLN A 216 -25.75 -13.61 19.88
N MET A 217 -24.91 -12.58 19.77
CA MET A 217 -25.20 -11.45 18.89
C MET A 217 -25.42 -11.98 17.47
N SER A 218 -26.66 -11.91 16.99
CA SER A 218 -26.96 -12.19 15.59
C SER A 218 -26.30 -11.14 14.70
N ARG A 219 -25.21 -11.54 14.03
CA ARG A 219 -24.39 -10.67 13.18
C ARG A 219 -24.93 -10.73 11.75
N VAL A 220 -25.53 -9.64 11.29
CA VAL A 220 -25.87 -9.48 9.87
C VAL A 220 -24.75 -8.71 9.20
N SER A 221 -23.78 -9.43 8.59
CA SER A 221 -22.86 -8.79 7.65
C SER A 221 -23.64 -8.50 6.35
N ALA A 222 -24.14 -7.28 6.25
CA ALA A 222 -24.67 -6.75 5.01
C ALA A 222 -23.57 -5.94 4.33
N SER A 223 -22.94 -6.52 3.30
CA SER A 223 -22.18 -5.73 2.34
C SER A 223 -23.12 -4.67 1.76
N GLU A 224 -22.78 -3.39 1.97
CA GLU A 224 -23.55 -2.24 1.47
C GLU A 224 -22.64 -1.40 0.56
N PRO A 225 -22.41 -1.83 -0.71
CA PRO A 225 -21.44 -1.21 -1.61
C PRO A 225 -21.72 0.27 -1.91
N TRP A 226 -22.95 0.73 -1.72
CA TRP A 226 -23.34 2.13 -1.94
C TRP A 226 -22.58 3.11 -1.02
N ARG A 227 -22.18 2.69 0.20
CA ARG A 227 -21.35 3.53 1.09
C ARG A 227 -19.99 3.83 0.45
N SER A 228 -19.37 2.83 -0.18
CA SER A 228 -18.04 2.98 -0.77
C SER A 228 -18.06 3.88 -2.01
N GLN A 229 -19.14 3.86 -2.78
CA GLN A 229 -19.36 4.74 -3.95
C GLN A 229 -19.48 6.22 -3.54
N LEU A 230 -19.98 6.49 -2.33
CA LEU A 230 -20.13 7.86 -1.82
C LEU A 230 -18.90 8.37 -1.09
N LEU A 231 -18.15 7.51 -0.40
CA LEU A 231 -17.00 7.92 0.42
C LEU A 231 -15.64 7.77 -0.28
N LEU A 232 -15.49 6.85 -1.23
CA LEU A 232 -14.20 6.52 -1.84
C LEU A 232 -14.18 6.92 -3.32
N HIS A 233 -13.39 7.95 -3.65
CA HIS A 233 -13.19 8.38 -5.04
C HIS A 233 -12.49 7.30 -5.89
N HIS A 234 -11.45 6.66 -5.35
CA HIS A 234 -10.67 5.66 -6.04
C HIS A 234 -10.52 4.38 -5.22
N GLN A 235 -11.38 3.40 -5.49
CA GLN A 235 -11.32 2.09 -4.85
C GLN A 235 -10.03 1.35 -5.22
N MET A 236 -9.41 0.72 -4.23
CA MET A 236 -8.17 -0.04 -4.36
C MET A 236 -8.10 -1.09 -3.25
N ASP A 237 -7.64 -2.29 -3.57
CA ASP A 237 -7.42 -3.40 -2.65
C ASP A 237 -6.28 -4.31 -3.15
N LEU A 238 -5.89 -5.30 -2.34
CA LEU A 238 -4.77 -6.19 -2.65
C LEU A 238 -5.05 -7.12 -3.86
N ASN A 239 -6.31 -7.46 -4.15
CA ASN A 239 -6.64 -8.28 -5.32
C ASN A 239 -6.54 -7.44 -6.60
N THR A 240 -6.92 -6.17 -6.54
CA THR A 240 -6.74 -5.19 -7.60
C THR A 240 -5.27 -4.93 -7.87
N MET A 241 -4.43 -4.86 -6.83
CA MET A 241 -2.98 -4.75 -6.97
C MET A 241 -2.36 -6.01 -7.60
N GLU A 242 -2.82 -7.19 -7.22
CA GLU A 242 -2.43 -8.48 -7.80
C GLU A 242 -2.81 -8.58 -9.28
N GLN A 243 -4.04 -8.24 -9.64
CA GLN A 243 -4.47 -8.19 -11.04
C GLN A 243 -3.63 -7.18 -11.85
N LYS A 244 -3.34 -6.00 -11.28
CA LYS A 244 -2.47 -4.99 -11.93
C LYS A 244 -1.04 -5.47 -12.13
N ALA A 245 -0.52 -6.32 -11.25
CA ALA A 245 0.79 -6.96 -11.43
C ALA A 245 0.70 -8.02 -12.55
N SER A 246 -0.27 -8.93 -12.51
CA SER A 246 -0.49 -9.93 -13.57
C SER A 246 -0.66 -9.31 -14.95
N ASP A 247 -1.40 -8.20 -15.06
CA ASP A 247 -1.61 -7.43 -16.30
C ASP A 247 -0.40 -6.58 -16.73
N CYS A 248 0.74 -6.66 -16.02
CA CYS A 248 1.95 -5.86 -16.25
C CYS A 248 1.72 -4.33 -16.27
N ARG A 249 0.83 -3.82 -15.40
CA ARG A 249 0.38 -2.41 -15.40
C ARG A 249 1.29 -1.46 -14.63
N TYR A 250 2.15 -1.97 -13.73
CA TYR A 250 3.12 -1.14 -13.00
C TYR A 250 4.31 -0.78 -13.89
N LYS A 251 4.71 0.50 -13.92
CA LYS A 251 5.89 0.97 -14.68
C LYS A 251 7.10 1.24 -13.79
N THR A 252 6.87 1.46 -12.50
CA THR A 252 7.89 1.73 -11.47
C THR A 252 7.45 1.09 -10.15
N LEU A 253 8.39 0.85 -9.23
CA LEU A 253 8.07 0.45 -7.85
C LEU A 253 7.12 1.46 -7.17
N TYR A 254 7.29 2.74 -7.49
CA TYR A 254 6.44 3.79 -6.96
C TYR A 254 4.99 3.77 -7.48
N ASP A 255 4.73 3.25 -8.69
CA ASP A 255 3.35 3.01 -9.15
C ASP A 255 2.61 1.99 -8.25
N PHE A 256 3.33 1.06 -7.60
CA PHE A 256 2.79 0.09 -6.64
C PHE A 256 2.65 0.69 -5.23
N GLU A 257 3.64 1.46 -4.76
CA GLU A 257 3.55 2.20 -3.48
C GLU A 257 2.31 3.13 -3.46
N ILE A 258 1.99 3.77 -4.60
CA ILE A 258 0.82 4.66 -4.76
C ILE A 258 -0.51 3.92 -4.52
N ASP A 259 -0.63 2.66 -4.95
CA ASP A 259 -1.84 1.87 -4.72
C ASP A 259 -1.95 1.46 -3.25
N ALA A 260 -0.85 1.01 -2.63
CA ALA A 260 -0.82 0.69 -1.20
C ALA A 260 -1.17 1.91 -0.32
N LEU A 261 -0.65 3.10 -0.65
CA LEU A 261 -1.05 4.37 -0.03
C LEU A 261 -2.57 4.65 -0.19
N THR A 262 -3.14 4.29 -1.34
CA THR A 262 -4.57 4.48 -1.59
C THR A 262 -5.43 3.49 -0.80
N ILE A 263 -4.97 2.25 -0.57
CA ILE A 263 -5.63 1.32 0.36
C ILE A 263 -5.68 1.92 1.77
N VAL A 264 -4.57 2.46 2.28
CA VAL A 264 -4.55 3.11 3.61
C VAL A 264 -5.52 4.29 3.67
N HIS A 265 -5.50 5.16 2.66
CA HIS A 265 -6.41 6.28 2.55
C HIS A 265 -7.88 5.84 2.59
N ASN A 266 -8.24 4.84 1.79
CA ASN A 266 -9.60 4.29 1.73
C ASN A 266 -10.04 3.65 3.06
N VAL A 267 -9.15 2.89 3.72
CA VAL A 267 -9.43 2.27 5.02
C VAL A 267 -9.63 3.34 6.09
N VAL A 268 -8.82 4.40 6.12
CA VAL A 268 -8.98 5.50 7.09
C VAL A 268 -10.32 6.23 6.90
N LEU A 269 -10.73 6.52 5.66
CA LEU A 269 -12.04 7.12 5.38
C LEU A 269 -13.20 6.20 5.78
N TYR A 270 -13.11 4.90 5.47
CA TYR A 270 -14.23 3.99 5.60
C TYR A 270 -14.39 3.42 7.02
N GLN A 271 -13.28 3.11 7.70
CA GLN A 271 -13.27 2.49 9.04
C GLN A 271 -12.96 3.51 10.16
N GLY A 272 -12.45 4.70 9.83
CA GLY A 272 -12.04 5.73 10.78
C GLY A 272 -10.55 5.67 11.14
N VAL A 273 -9.93 6.83 11.36
CA VAL A 273 -8.48 6.98 11.53
C VAL A 273 -7.90 6.25 12.75
N HIS A 274 -8.69 6.13 13.83
CA HIS A 274 -8.31 5.44 15.08
C HIS A 274 -8.77 3.98 15.13
N SER A 275 -9.28 3.41 14.02
CA SER A 275 -9.68 1.99 13.98
C SER A 275 -8.46 1.06 13.96
N THR A 276 -8.61 -0.12 14.56
CA THR A 276 -7.58 -1.19 14.48
C THR A 276 -7.29 -1.59 13.04
N ILE A 277 -8.30 -1.55 12.17
CA ILE A 277 -8.19 -1.81 10.72
C ILE A 277 -7.30 -0.74 10.05
N ALA A 278 -7.40 0.54 10.45
CA ALA A 278 -6.51 1.59 9.97
C ALA A 278 -5.06 1.42 10.45
N ASP A 279 -4.83 0.98 11.70
CA ASP A 279 -3.48 0.63 12.18
C ASP A 279 -2.87 -0.54 11.42
N MET A 280 -3.69 -1.56 11.13
CA MET A 280 -3.27 -2.71 10.32
C MET A 280 -2.98 -2.30 8.87
N ALA A 281 -3.77 -1.41 8.27
CA ALA A 281 -3.48 -0.85 6.94
C ALA A 281 -2.18 -0.02 6.94
N ARG A 282 -1.93 0.79 7.98
CA ARG A 282 -0.66 1.50 8.17
C ARG A 282 0.52 0.52 8.31
N GLN A 283 0.35 -0.62 8.99
CA GLN A 283 1.38 -1.66 9.05
C GLN A 283 1.59 -2.37 7.71
N MET A 284 0.52 -2.69 6.97
CA MET A 284 0.59 -3.26 5.62
C MET A 284 1.37 -2.35 4.67
N LEU A 285 1.19 -1.03 4.76
CA LEU A 285 1.99 -0.06 4.00
C LEU A 285 3.47 -0.07 4.39
N ARG A 286 3.80 -0.13 5.69
CA ARG A 286 5.19 -0.26 6.15
C ARG A 286 5.85 -1.54 5.65
N ASP A 287 5.14 -2.66 5.71
CA ASP A 287 5.59 -3.95 5.18
C ASP A 287 5.80 -3.87 3.66
N CYS A 288 4.88 -3.22 2.93
CA CYS A 288 5.01 -2.96 1.50
C CYS A 288 6.25 -2.11 1.16
N GLN A 289 6.49 -1.04 1.90
CA GLN A 289 7.65 -0.16 1.69
C GLN A 289 8.97 -0.87 1.98
N TYR A 290 9.03 -1.70 3.02
CA TYR A 290 10.18 -2.56 3.30
C TYR A 290 10.43 -3.55 2.15
N ASP A 291 9.37 -4.17 1.63
CA ASP A 291 9.45 -5.14 0.53
C ASP A 291 9.93 -4.49 -0.78
N LEU A 292 9.43 -3.29 -1.10
CA LEU A 292 9.88 -2.50 -2.25
C LEU A 292 11.35 -2.05 -2.10
N MET A 293 11.78 -1.72 -0.87
CA MET A 293 13.19 -1.39 -0.58
C MET A 293 14.11 -2.60 -0.79
N GLU A 294 13.76 -3.79 -0.30
CA GLU A 294 14.56 -5.02 -0.54
C GLU A 294 14.68 -5.34 -2.04
N LEU A 295 13.60 -5.12 -2.81
CA LEU A 295 13.58 -5.26 -4.27
C LEU A 295 14.45 -4.20 -4.98
N GLU A 296 14.45 -2.95 -4.51
CA GLU A 296 15.31 -1.89 -5.02
C GLU A 296 16.80 -2.13 -4.71
N GLN A 297 17.12 -2.65 -3.51
CA GLN A 297 18.49 -3.02 -3.12
C GLN A 297 19.08 -4.09 -4.06
N CYS A 298 18.37 -5.20 -4.28
CA CYS A 298 18.80 -6.23 -5.24
C CYS A 298 17.63 -7.12 -5.69
N LYS A 299 17.20 -6.91 -6.94
CA LYS A 299 16.14 -7.70 -7.59
C LYS A 299 16.42 -9.21 -7.60
N ASP A 300 17.67 -9.63 -7.76
CA ASP A 300 18.04 -11.05 -7.82
C ASP A 300 17.92 -11.69 -6.43
N CYS A 301 18.47 -11.06 -5.39
CA CYS A 301 18.28 -11.49 -4.00
C CYS A 301 16.80 -11.52 -3.61
N TYR A 302 16.03 -10.51 -4.02
CA TYR A 302 14.59 -10.47 -3.79
C TYR A 302 13.90 -11.66 -4.47
N ARG A 303 14.11 -11.85 -5.78
CA ARG A 303 13.55 -12.96 -6.56
C ARG A 303 13.82 -14.31 -5.89
N MET A 304 15.09 -14.62 -5.64
CA MET A 304 15.50 -15.93 -5.14
C MET A 304 15.04 -16.17 -3.70
N SER A 305 14.94 -15.12 -2.88
CA SER A 305 14.43 -15.19 -1.50
C SER A 305 12.90 -15.38 -1.44
N ASN A 306 12.18 -15.13 -2.53
CA ASN A 306 10.74 -15.37 -2.66
C ASN A 306 10.45 -16.73 -3.32
N GLU A 307 11.05 -17.01 -4.48
CA GLU A 307 10.81 -18.25 -5.24
C GLU A 307 11.09 -19.51 -4.41
N LYS A 308 12.20 -19.53 -3.64
CA LYS A 308 12.65 -20.64 -2.76
C LYS A 308 12.63 -22.06 -3.37
N SER A 309 12.46 -22.17 -4.68
CA SER A 309 12.34 -23.42 -5.45
C SER A 309 13.63 -24.26 -5.45
N ASP A 310 14.74 -23.67 -5.04
CA ASP A 310 16.06 -24.28 -5.00
C ASP A 310 16.61 -24.23 -3.57
N LYS A 311 17.05 -25.38 -3.05
CA LYS A 311 17.73 -25.49 -1.75
C LYS A 311 18.95 -24.57 -1.64
N TYR A 312 19.60 -24.28 -2.77
CA TYR A 312 20.78 -23.42 -2.89
C TYR A 312 20.44 -22.02 -3.42
N TRP A 313 19.21 -21.53 -3.23
CA TRP A 313 18.79 -20.20 -3.68
C TRP A 313 19.74 -19.07 -3.24
N PHE A 314 20.29 -19.14 -2.02
CA PHE A 314 21.24 -18.14 -1.52
C PHE A 314 22.65 -18.31 -2.10
N CYS A 315 23.01 -19.48 -2.63
CA CYS A 315 24.28 -19.72 -3.31
C CYS A 315 24.33 -19.12 -4.72
N LYS A 316 23.18 -18.80 -5.33
CA LYS A 316 23.14 -18.21 -6.67
C LYS A 316 23.78 -16.81 -6.67
N PRO A 317 24.62 -16.48 -7.68
CA PRO A 317 25.19 -15.15 -7.82
C PRO A 317 24.17 -14.16 -8.37
N CYS A 318 24.34 -12.89 -8.00
CA CYS A 318 23.55 -11.76 -8.48
C CYS A 318 24.35 -10.97 -9.53
N ARG A 319 23.70 -10.08 -10.29
CA ARG A 319 24.35 -9.23 -11.29
C ARG A 319 24.13 -7.74 -10.98
N PRO A 320 25.17 -6.98 -10.54
CA PRO A 320 26.54 -7.44 -10.26
C PRO A 320 26.63 -8.32 -9.00
N PRO A 321 27.70 -9.13 -8.85
CA PRO A 321 27.90 -9.94 -7.65
C PRO A 321 28.07 -9.10 -6.38
N HIS A 322 27.46 -9.54 -5.28
CA HIS A 322 27.67 -8.94 -3.97
C HIS A 322 29.08 -9.19 -3.46
N GLN A 323 29.68 -8.18 -2.81
CA GLN A 323 30.94 -8.36 -2.09
C GLN A 323 30.75 -9.37 -0.97
N LEU A 324 31.70 -10.30 -0.83
CA LEU A 324 31.73 -11.28 0.26
C LEU A 324 32.65 -10.79 1.38
N VAL A 325 32.22 -10.96 2.63
CA VAL A 325 32.94 -10.55 3.84
C VAL A 325 32.75 -11.55 4.97
N TYR A 326 33.66 -11.52 5.94
CA TYR A 326 33.36 -11.98 7.30
C TYR A 326 32.92 -10.77 8.13
N ALA A 327 31.72 -10.82 8.68
CA ALA A 327 31.16 -9.77 9.53
C ALA A 327 30.95 -10.29 10.96
N LYS A 328 31.11 -9.40 11.95
CA LYS A 328 30.94 -9.72 13.38
C LYS A 328 29.89 -8.80 14.01
N GLN A 329 28.80 -9.37 14.51
CA GLN A 329 27.86 -8.65 15.38
C GLN A 329 28.34 -8.71 16.85
N LYS A 330 28.00 -7.69 17.64
CA LYS A 330 28.31 -7.66 19.08
C LYS A 330 27.74 -8.90 19.79
N GLY A 331 28.59 -9.63 20.51
CA GLY A 331 28.22 -10.88 21.19
C GLY A 331 28.36 -12.16 20.35
N PHE A 332 28.59 -12.05 19.04
CA PHE A 332 28.68 -13.18 18.12
C PHE A 332 30.11 -13.36 17.54
N PRO A 333 30.47 -14.57 17.07
CA PRO A 333 31.71 -14.78 16.31
C PRO A 333 31.63 -14.15 14.90
N TYR A 334 32.77 -14.09 14.20
CA TYR A 334 32.78 -13.75 12.78
C TYR A 334 32.03 -14.80 11.95
N TRP A 335 31.18 -14.32 11.04
CA TRP A 335 30.31 -15.14 10.21
C TRP A 335 30.36 -14.67 8.74
N PRO A 336 30.38 -15.58 7.75
CA PRO A 336 30.40 -15.19 6.35
C PRO A 336 29.08 -14.52 5.92
N ALA A 337 29.16 -13.48 5.09
CA ALA A 337 28.02 -12.72 4.61
C ALA A 337 28.20 -12.13 3.20
N LYS A 338 27.08 -11.81 2.55
CA LYS A 338 27.00 -10.94 1.37
C LYS A 338 26.76 -9.49 1.82
N VAL A 339 27.53 -8.53 1.31
CA VAL A 339 27.26 -7.10 1.48
C VAL A 339 26.20 -6.67 0.48
N ILE A 340 25.10 -6.12 0.98
CA ILE A 340 23.95 -5.69 0.16
C ILE A 340 23.98 -4.18 -0.07
N LYS A 341 24.27 -3.40 0.98
CA LYS A 341 24.45 -1.93 0.91
C LYS A 341 25.60 -1.50 1.81
N VAL A 342 26.29 -0.42 1.43
CA VAL A 342 27.22 0.31 2.29
C VAL A 342 26.78 1.76 2.33
N GLU A 343 26.67 2.34 3.53
CA GLU A 343 26.29 3.74 3.74
C GLU A 343 27.01 4.27 4.98
N ASN A 344 27.79 5.35 4.86
CA ASN A 344 28.52 5.98 5.97
C ASN A 344 29.33 5.00 6.84
N ASP A 345 30.14 4.14 6.21
CA ASP A 345 30.92 3.05 6.85
C ASP A 345 30.11 2.01 7.66
N LEU A 346 28.78 2.01 7.51
CA LEU A 346 27.89 0.94 7.93
C LEU A 346 27.60 -0.01 6.75
N TYR A 347 27.76 -1.30 6.99
CA TYR A 347 27.56 -2.38 6.02
C TYR A 347 26.26 -3.12 6.37
N ASP A 348 25.25 -3.01 5.51
CA ASP A 348 24.08 -3.89 5.54
C ASP A 348 24.48 -5.22 4.89
N VAL A 349 24.55 -6.26 5.72
CA VAL A 349 25.00 -7.60 5.32
C VAL A 349 23.90 -8.64 5.53
N ARG A 350 23.87 -9.63 4.64
CA ARG A 350 23.02 -10.83 4.77
C ARG A 350 23.91 -12.06 4.94
N PHE A 351 23.81 -12.71 6.10
CA PHE A 351 24.66 -13.83 6.48
C PHE A 351 24.32 -15.11 5.71
N PHE A 352 25.33 -15.97 5.47
CA PHE A 352 25.12 -17.35 5.07
C PHE A 352 24.66 -18.22 6.26
N GLY A 353 24.05 -19.37 5.99
CA GLY A 353 23.50 -20.29 6.97
C GLY A 353 21.98 -20.19 7.11
N SER A 354 21.39 -21.13 7.83
CA SER A 354 19.96 -21.52 7.72
C SER A 354 18.90 -20.44 7.99
N GLN A 355 19.26 -19.31 8.60
CA GLN A 355 18.31 -18.22 8.89
C GLN A 355 18.51 -16.99 7.98
N HIS A 356 19.59 -16.94 7.18
CA HIS A 356 19.92 -15.86 6.25
C HIS A 356 19.69 -14.44 6.81
N GLN A 357 20.09 -14.23 8.07
CA GLN A 357 19.81 -13.03 8.86
C GLN A 357 20.43 -11.78 8.22
N ARG A 358 19.73 -10.65 8.38
CA ARG A 358 20.20 -9.30 8.04
C ARG A 358 20.80 -8.61 9.27
N ALA A 359 21.88 -7.86 9.10
CA ALA A 359 22.37 -6.95 10.13
C ALA A 359 23.11 -5.75 9.51
N VAL A 360 23.04 -4.60 10.18
CA VAL A 360 23.89 -3.45 9.91
C VAL A 360 25.12 -3.55 10.81
N ILE A 361 26.31 -3.56 10.22
CA ILE A 361 27.59 -3.82 10.90
C ILE A 361 28.58 -2.70 10.55
N GLU A 362 29.25 -2.13 11.55
CA GLU A 362 30.32 -1.17 11.34
C GLU A 362 31.52 -1.78 10.61
N LYS A 363 32.16 -1.02 9.72
CA LYS A 363 33.41 -1.36 9.02
C LYS A 363 34.52 -1.91 9.93
N SER A 364 34.61 -1.41 11.16
CA SER A 364 35.51 -1.89 12.22
C SER A 364 35.40 -3.41 12.48
N HIS A 365 34.22 -3.97 12.26
CA HIS A 365 33.82 -5.37 12.45
C HIS A 365 33.66 -6.16 11.13
N ILE A 366 34.06 -5.58 10.00
CA ILE A 366 34.09 -6.22 8.68
C ILE A 366 35.52 -6.68 8.35
N ARG A 367 35.68 -7.89 7.80
CA ARG A 367 36.96 -8.39 7.28
C ARG A 367 36.77 -8.95 5.86
N PRO A 368 37.76 -8.78 4.95
CA PRO A 368 37.69 -9.35 3.60
C PRO A 368 37.51 -10.87 3.63
N ILE A 369 36.76 -11.44 2.68
CA ILE A 369 36.56 -12.90 2.61
C ILE A 369 37.85 -13.70 2.38
N SER A 370 38.90 -13.05 1.86
CA SER A 370 40.22 -13.63 1.62
C SER A 370 41.10 -13.72 2.87
N VAL A 371 40.67 -13.18 4.02
CA VAL A 371 41.43 -13.27 5.26
C VAL A 371 41.56 -14.73 5.72
N ASN A 372 42.70 -15.11 6.29
CA ASN A 372 42.87 -16.44 6.86
C ASN A 372 41.90 -16.62 8.04
N ILE A 373 40.96 -17.56 7.91
CA ILE A 373 39.92 -17.87 8.90
C ILE A 373 40.51 -18.12 10.31
N HIS A 374 41.72 -18.69 10.39
CA HIS A 374 42.38 -18.98 11.67
C HIS A 374 42.79 -17.73 12.46
N THR A 375 42.84 -16.55 11.83
CA THR A 375 43.10 -15.27 12.51
C THR A 375 41.82 -14.60 13.03
N LEU A 376 40.64 -15.18 12.78
CA LEU A 376 39.36 -14.63 13.18
C LEU A 376 38.83 -15.27 14.47
N GLN A 377 38.10 -14.48 15.26
CA GLN A 377 37.33 -14.98 16.40
C GLN A 377 36.09 -15.75 15.90
N VAL A 378 36.28 -17.02 15.55
CA VAL A 378 35.23 -17.93 15.05
C VAL A 378 34.94 -19.04 16.05
N LYS A 379 33.65 -19.41 16.18
CA LYS A 379 33.23 -20.61 16.92
C LYS A 379 32.71 -21.62 15.90
N ARG A 380 33.48 -22.68 15.64
CA ARG A 380 33.20 -23.72 14.63
C ARG A 380 32.04 -24.64 15.05
N THR A 381 30.84 -24.08 15.18
CA THR A 381 29.61 -24.83 15.40
C THR A 381 29.16 -25.53 14.12
N SER A 382 28.26 -26.51 14.22
CA SER A 382 27.63 -27.16 13.06
C SER A 382 26.92 -26.16 12.13
N ALA A 383 26.29 -25.12 12.70
CA ALA A 383 25.68 -24.02 11.94
C ALA A 383 26.72 -23.16 11.20
N TRP A 384 27.86 -22.87 11.84
CA TRP A 384 28.96 -22.10 11.23
C TRP A 384 29.62 -22.87 10.08
N ASN A 385 29.85 -24.18 10.26
CA ASN A 385 30.38 -25.04 9.19
C ASN A 385 29.44 -25.05 7.98
N LYS A 386 28.13 -25.24 8.18
CA LYS A 386 27.11 -25.20 7.11
C LYS A 386 27.07 -23.84 6.38
N ALA A 387 27.23 -22.73 7.10
CA ALA A 387 27.32 -21.41 6.48
C ALA A 387 28.59 -21.25 5.61
N CYS A 388 29.71 -21.87 6.00
CA CYS A 388 30.93 -21.89 5.20
C CYS A 388 30.86 -22.84 3.99
N GLU A 389 30.14 -23.96 4.11
CA GLU A 389 29.80 -24.85 2.99
C GLU A 389 28.93 -24.11 1.95
N GLU A 390 27.92 -23.36 2.41
CA GLU A 390 27.05 -22.54 1.56
C GLU A 390 27.83 -21.41 0.86
N LEU A 391 28.71 -20.72 1.59
CA LEU A 391 29.66 -19.74 1.02
C LEU A 391 30.53 -20.37 -0.06
N LYS A 392 31.14 -21.54 0.20
CA LYS A 392 32.01 -22.22 -0.77
C LYS A 392 31.21 -22.57 -2.04
N LYS A 393 30.00 -23.09 -1.89
CA LYS A 393 29.10 -23.38 -3.02
C LYS A 393 28.75 -22.11 -3.81
N HIS A 394 28.57 -20.98 -3.14
CA HIS A 394 28.37 -19.69 -3.80
C HIS A 394 29.59 -19.25 -4.61
N GLN A 395 30.81 -19.42 -4.08
CA GLN A 395 32.06 -19.08 -4.78
C GLN A 395 32.28 -19.95 -6.03
N GLU A 396 31.97 -21.25 -5.95
CA GLU A 396 31.97 -22.16 -7.11
C GLU A 396 31.03 -21.67 -8.23
N LEU A 397 29.77 -21.35 -7.88
CA LEU A 397 28.78 -20.85 -8.83
C LEU A 397 29.14 -19.48 -9.42
N LEU A 398 29.72 -18.59 -8.61
CA LEU A 398 30.21 -17.29 -9.05
C LEU A 398 31.36 -17.41 -10.07
N THR A 399 32.24 -18.38 -9.85
CA THR A 399 33.36 -18.68 -10.78
C THR A 399 32.82 -19.24 -12.09
N ALA A 400 31.92 -20.23 -12.03
CA ALA A 400 31.29 -20.82 -13.22
C ALA A 400 30.50 -19.79 -14.06
N ALA A 401 29.77 -18.87 -13.42
CA ALA A 401 29.09 -17.79 -14.11
C ALA A 401 30.06 -16.84 -14.85
N SER A 402 31.21 -16.56 -14.24
CA SER A 402 32.24 -15.68 -14.82
C SER A 402 32.91 -16.29 -16.06
N SER A 403 33.17 -17.61 -16.04
CA SER A 403 33.69 -18.33 -17.22
C SER A 403 32.71 -18.29 -18.38
N ASN A 404 31.42 -18.59 -18.14
CA ASN A 404 30.38 -18.61 -19.18
C ASN A 404 30.16 -17.23 -19.83
N GLU A 405 30.24 -16.13 -19.05
CA GLU A 405 30.17 -14.76 -19.59
C GLU A 405 31.39 -14.39 -20.45
N THR A 406 32.54 -15.03 -20.21
CA THR A 406 33.76 -14.82 -21.00
C THR A 406 33.70 -15.58 -22.33
N GLU A 407 33.23 -16.83 -22.33
CA GLU A 407 33.05 -17.62 -23.55
C GLU A 407 32.00 -17.01 -24.50
N GLN A 408 30.88 -16.50 -23.98
CA GLN A 408 29.84 -15.84 -24.78
C GLN A 408 30.28 -14.51 -25.40
N ARG A 409 31.39 -13.91 -24.95
CA ARG A 409 31.96 -12.69 -25.54
C ARG A 409 32.99 -12.93 -26.64
N ASN A 410 33.43 -14.16 -26.88
CA ASN A 410 34.48 -14.50 -27.84
C ASN A 410 33.97 -15.39 -29.00
N PRO A 411 33.29 -14.82 -30.01
CA PRO A 411 32.90 -15.56 -31.22
C PRO A 411 34.08 -15.66 -32.21
N LEU A 412 35.13 -16.39 -31.82
CA LEU A 412 36.22 -16.79 -32.71
C LEU A 412 36.39 -18.30 -32.65
N ARG A 413 35.65 -19.00 -33.50
CA ARG A 413 35.98 -20.36 -33.93
C ARG A 413 36.58 -20.29 -35.33
N PRO A 414 37.72 -20.95 -35.61
CA PRO A 414 38.23 -21.06 -36.97
C PRO A 414 37.26 -21.90 -37.80
N ASP A 415 37.01 -21.46 -39.04
CA ASP A 415 36.21 -22.19 -40.01
C ASP A 415 37.10 -23.19 -40.77
N SER A 416 36.80 -24.48 -40.67
CA SER A 416 37.39 -25.52 -41.51
C SER A 416 36.59 -26.84 -41.45
N GLU A 417 35.90 -27.13 -42.55
CA GLU A 417 35.87 -28.48 -43.20
C GLU A 417 35.12 -29.65 -42.47
N LEU A 418 34.23 -30.47 -43.08
CA LEU A 418 33.86 -30.75 -44.49
C LEU A 418 32.39 -31.25 -44.71
N ARG A 419 31.83 -30.86 -45.87
CA ARG A 419 31.06 -31.63 -46.91
C ARG A 419 29.71 -32.36 -46.65
N HIS A 420 28.72 -31.87 -47.43
CA HIS A 420 27.89 -32.58 -48.45
C HIS A 420 26.69 -33.49 -48.09
N ARG A 421 25.49 -32.96 -48.39
CA ARG A 421 24.42 -33.45 -49.31
C ARG A 421 23.43 -32.27 -49.44
N GLY A 422 22.75 -31.94 -50.53
CA GLY A 422 22.39 -32.68 -51.75
C GLY A 422 20.88 -32.52 -51.95
N ASP A 423 20.48 -31.75 -52.99
CA ASP A 423 19.12 -31.70 -53.62
C ASP A 423 17.96 -31.03 -52.82
N LEU A 424 16.90 -30.41 -53.40
CA LEU A 424 16.58 -29.85 -54.74
C LEU A 424 15.37 -28.86 -54.63
N MET A 425 15.26 -27.86 -55.53
CA MET A 425 14.06 -27.10 -56.05
C MET A 425 12.99 -26.55 -55.06
N SER A 426 12.74 -25.23 -54.91
CA SER A 426 12.06 -24.22 -55.80
C SER A 426 10.51 -24.29 -55.82
N PRO A 427 9.75 -23.21 -56.15
CA PRO A 427 9.90 -21.74 -55.99
C PRO A 427 8.74 -21.18 -55.05
N ASP A 428 8.43 -19.89 -54.82
CA ASP A 428 8.12 -18.79 -55.76
C ASP A 428 7.90 -17.41 -55.06
N GLN A 429 8.05 -16.32 -55.84
CA GLN A 429 7.48 -14.95 -55.77
C GLN A 429 7.49 -14.15 -54.43
N GLU A 430 8.12 -12.96 -54.34
CA GLU A 430 7.73 -11.63 -54.91
C GLU A 430 6.43 -11.02 -54.29
N SER A 431 6.33 -9.73 -53.94
CA SER A 431 7.30 -8.62 -53.96
C SER A 431 6.81 -7.39 -53.14
N ARG A 432 7.70 -6.39 -52.95
CA ARG A 432 7.40 -4.95 -52.68
C ARG A 432 6.74 -4.57 -51.32
N HIS A 433 6.95 -3.38 -50.74
CA HIS A 433 7.67 -2.17 -51.16
C HIS A 433 8.48 -1.54 -50.00
N SER A 434 9.62 -0.94 -50.32
CA SER A 434 10.37 -0.03 -49.44
C SER A 434 9.73 1.35 -49.37
N HIS A 435 9.74 2.01 -48.21
CA HIS A 435 10.00 3.46 -48.15
C HIS A 435 10.85 3.85 -46.93
N ARG A 436 12.05 4.37 -47.23
CA ARG A 436 13.00 5.01 -46.32
C ARG A 436 12.75 6.53 -46.34
N SER A 437 12.82 7.18 -45.18
CA SER A 437 13.23 8.59 -45.08
C SER A 437 13.90 8.90 -43.74
N GLN A 438 15.13 9.39 -43.83
CA GLN A 438 15.84 10.21 -42.84
C GLN A 438 15.15 11.61 -42.78
N THR A 439 15.39 12.57 -41.87
CA THR A 439 16.42 12.82 -40.84
C THR A 439 15.92 13.99 -39.98
N HIS A 440 16.31 14.12 -38.71
CA HIS A 440 17.17 15.25 -38.31
C HIS A 440 17.76 15.11 -36.89
N LEU A 441 19.04 15.46 -36.76
CA LEU A 441 19.72 15.67 -35.50
C LEU A 441 19.52 17.12 -35.03
N LEU A 442 19.40 17.32 -33.72
CA LEU A 442 19.91 18.50 -33.03
C LEU A 442 20.57 18.06 -31.72
N GLN A 443 21.86 18.38 -31.57
CA GLN A 443 22.64 18.14 -30.36
C GLN A 443 22.62 19.39 -29.48
N ALA A 444 22.49 19.23 -28.17
CA ALA A 444 22.92 20.23 -27.20
C ALA A 444 23.30 19.54 -25.88
N SER A 445 24.57 19.61 -25.50
CA SER A 445 25.03 19.34 -24.13
C SER A 445 24.94 20.63 -23.31
N PRO A 446 24.80 20.54 -21.98
CA PRO A 446 25.98 20.93 -21.19
C PRO A 446 26.29 20.08 -19.95
N LYS A 447 27.58 20.12 -19.66
CA LYS A 447 28.37 19.84 -18.45
C LYS A 447 27.63 19.53 -17.12
N LYS A 448 28.20 18.54 -16.42
CA LYS A 448 27.96 18.22 -15.00
C LYS A 448 28.56 19.31 -14.09
N GLU A 449 27.90 19.58 -12.98
CA GLU A 449 28.53 19.84 -11.68
C GLU A 449 27.55 19.40 -10.57
N GLY A 450 28.08 18.93 -9.44
CA GLY A 450 27.37 17.96 -8.59
C GLY A 450 26.61 18.53 -7.39
N ARG A 451 25.40 18.02 -7.15
CA ARG A 451 24.74 18.01 -5.83
C ARG A 451 23.67 16.92 -5.70
N GLU A 452 24.06 15.67 -6.02
CA GLU A 452 23.26 14.49 -5.71
C GLU A 452 23.66 13.96 -4.32
N ASP A 453 22.94 14.37 -3.26
CA ASP A 453 22.80 13.63 -1.98
C ASP A 453 22.05 14.47 -0.93
N GLU A 454 20.72 14.58 -1.03
CA GLU A 454 19.86 14.99 0.11
C GLU A 454 18.36 14.62 -0.05
N VAL A 455 17.88 14.47 -1.28
CA VAL A 455 16.43 14.35 -1.58
C VAL A 455 15.78 13.04 -1.09
N SER A 456 16.54 11.95 -0.92
CA SER A 456 15.98 10.63 -0.56
C SER A 456 15.63 10.42 0.92
N LYS A 457 15.87 11.39 1.82
CA LYS A 457 15.73 11.18 3.28
C LYS A 457 14.60 11.94 3.99
N ARG A 458 13.81 12.78 3.30
CA ARG A 458 12.86 13.70 3.97
C ARG A 458 11.37 13.30 3.98
N ILE A 459 10.96 12.25 3.28
CA ILE A 459 9.51 11.94 3.10
C ILE A 459 8.86 11.24 4.32
N TYR A 460 9.63 10.61 5.21
CA TYR A 460 9.08 9.85 6.35
C TYR A 460 9.74 10.17 7.70
N CYS A 461 9.69 11.44 8.10
CA CYS A 461 9.80 11.89 9.49
C CYS A 461 9.11 13.25 9.69
N SER A 462 7.77 13.29 9.57
CA SER A 462 6.99 14.35 10.21
C SER A 462 6.68 13.91 11.64
N PRO A 463 7.08 14.66 12.69
CA PRO A 463 6.83 14.28 14.09
C PRO A 463 5.33 14.28 14.49
N HIS A 464 4.44 14.83 13.64
CA HIS A 464 3.06 15.14 13.99
C HIS A 464 2.05 13.98 13.89
N VAL A 465 2.51 12.73 13.76
CA VAL A 465 1.64 11.52 13.77
C VAL A 465 1.80 10.72 15.08
N ALA A 466 2.54 11.26 16.06
CA ALA A 466 2.47 10.83 17.45
C ALA A 466 1.73 11.91 18.26
N LEU A 467 0.68 11.52 18.99
CA LEU A 467 -0.29 12.37 19.71
C LEU A 467 -1.35 13.03 18.80
N ILE A 468 -2.38 12.24 18.44
CA ILE A 468 -3.80 12.39 18.82
C ILE A 468 -4.49 11.04 18.57
#